data_AF-A0AAE3ZIZ6-F1
#
_entry.id   AF-A0AAE3ZIZ6-F1
#
_cell.length_a   1.000
_cell.length_b   1.000
_cell.length_c   1.000
_cell.angle_alpha   90.00
_cell.angle_beta   90.00
_cell.angle_gamma   90.00
#
_symmetry.space_group_name_H-M   'P 1'
#
loop_
_entity.id
_entity.type
_entity.pdbx_description
1 polymer ?
#
loop_
_entity_poly.entity_id
_entity_poly.type
_entity_poly.pdbx_seq_one_letter_code
_entity_poly.pdbx_strand_id
1 'polypeptide(L)'
;MGGGRHGQGEQRCLPPPMAPAADDREAAAQSTGAERAHMGWARETQRVGYALLGASARAVEALTDTAGYVGRAWRHRDQWGQRARDVYAELAEHGQSLLHRAERQARRVPGVASAEGEAAGLVADAEDLPITDYAERTAADIAAQLPQLSQRELHMVEGYETRHKARATILRRIDELRGDEPWPGYDEMSVDEILPRMRDASPQEQAAVADYEQRHKQRRTITTHTPS
;
A
#
# COMPACT_ATOMS: atom_id res chain seq x y z
N MET A 1 -44.44 -40.92 -34.72
CA MET A 1 -43.09 -41.20 -35.25
C MET A 1 -43.27 -41.48 -36.75
N GLY A 2 -42.98 -40.63 -37.71
CA GLY A 2 -42.05 -39.51 -37.84
C GLY A 2 -41.52 -39.63 -39.27
N GLY A 3 -42.33 -39.21 -40.24
CA GLY A 3 -42.11 -39.46 -41.67
C GLY A 3 -40.99 -38.59 -42.24
N GLY A 4 -40.16 -39.20 -43.08
CA GLY A 4 -39.17 -38.52 -43.90
C GLY A 4 -39.64 -38.38 -45.34
N ARG A 5 -39.17 -37.32 -46.01
CA ARG A 5 -38.49 -37.36 -47.33
C ARG A 5 -38.09 -35.94 -47.74
N HIS A 6 -36.82 -35.82 -48.14
CA HIS A 6 -36.20 -34.60 -48.64
C HIS A 6 -36.51 -34.37 -50.12
N GLY A 7 -36.96 -33.14 -50.41
CA GLY A 7 -36.33 -32.16 -51.30
C GLY A 7 -35.77 -32.62 -52.64
N GLN A 8 -36.53 -32.32 -53.69
CA GLN A 8 -36.11 -32.23 -55.10
C GLN A 8 -35.15 -31.05 -55.31
N GLY A 9 -34.23 -31.20 -56.27
CA GLY A 9 -33.37 -30.13 -56.74
C GLY A 9 -33.95 -29.38 -57.93
N GLU A 10 -33.43 -28.19 -58.20
CA GLU A 10 -33.59 -27.52 -59.49
C GLU A 10 -32.38 -26.64 -59.79
N GLN A 11 -32.03 -26.64 -61.08
CA GLN A 11 -30.78 -26.16 -61.66
C GLN A 11 -30.78 -24.64 -61.86
N ARG A 12 -29.58 -24.07 -61.70
CA ARG A 12 -29.28 -22.64 -61.87
C ARG A 12 -29.15 -22.28 -63.36
N CYS A 13 -29.88 -21.25 -63.80
CA CYS A 13 -29.56 -20.46 -65.00
C CYS A 13 -29.03 -19.08 -64.58
N LEU A 14 -27.93 -18.64 -65.21
CA LEU A 14 -27.29 -17.33 -65.03
C LEU A 14 -27.91 -16.26 -65.95
N PRO A 15 -28.21 -15.04 -65.44
CA PRO A 15 -28.41 -13.84 -66.26
C PRO A 15 -27.13 -12.94 -66.40
N PRO A 16 -27.09 -12.05 -67.42
CA PRO A 16 -25.91 -11.29 -67.91
C PRO A 16 -25.46 -10.08 -67.06
N PRO A 17 -24.26 -9.50 -67.32
CA PRO A 17 -23.63 -8.48 -66.47
C PRO A 17 -24.30 -7.10 -66.55
N MET A 18 -24.58 -6.51 -65.38
CA MET A 18 -24.98 -5.10 -65.22
C MET A 18 -23.77 -4.21 -64.88
N ALA A 19 -23.81 -2.98 -65.39
CA ALA A 19 -22.78 -1.94 -65.28
C ALA A 19 -22.47 -1.51 -63.83
N PRO A 20 -21.21 -1.09 -63.51
CA PRO A 20 -20.83 -0.66 -62.17
C PRO A 20 -21.45 0.69 -61.78
N ALA A 21 -21.79 0.75 -60.50
CA ALA A 21 -22.47 1.83 -59.80
C ALA A 21 -21.54 2.99 -59.42
N ALA A 22 -22.13 4.07 -58.93
CA ALA A 22 -21.61 5.43 -58.78
C ALA A 22 -20.47 5.67 -57.75
N ASP A 23 -19.59 4.71 -57.47
CA ASP A 23 -18.48 4.85 -56.51
C ASP A 23 -17.19 5.47 -57.10
N ASP A 24 -17.08 5.62 -58.42
CA ASP A 24 -15.83 6.03 -59.07
C ASP A 24 -15.53 7.55 -59.04
N ARG A 25 -16.38 8.38 -58.42
CA ARG A 25 -16.12 9.83 -58.30
C ARG A 25 -15.41 10.22 -57.01
N GLU A 26 -15.44 9.38 -55.97
CA GLU A 26 -14.82 9.71 -54.68
C GLU A 26 -13.33 9.35 -54.64
N ALA A 27 -12.86 8.46 -55.53
CA ALA A 27 -11.45 8.09 -55.67
C ALA A 27 -10.60 9.19 -56.34
N ALA A 28 -11.19 10.08 -57.16
CA ALA A 28 -10.45 11.12 -57.88
C ALA A 28 -10.05 12.33 -57.01
N ALA A 29 -10.68 12.52 -55.83
CA ALA A 29 -10.33 13.59 -54.90
C ALA A 29 -9.22 13.20 -53.90
N GLN A 30 -8.94 11.90 -53.74
CA GLN A 30 -7.96 11.39 -52.77
C GLN A 30 -6.52 11.35 -53.33
N SER A 31 -6.31 11.37 -54.65
CA SER A 31 -4.94 11.28 -55.22
C SER A 31 -4.17 12.61 -55.25
N THR A 32 -4.85 13.76 -55.26
CA THR A 32 -4.19 15.09 -55.37
C THR A 32 -3.68 15.64 -54.02
N GLY A 33 -4.03 15.02 -52.90
CA GLY A 33 -3.50 15.33 -51.57
C GLY A 33 -2.15 14.63 -51.30
N ALA A 34 -1.98 13.41 -51.81
CA ALA A 34 -0.78 12.60 -51.57
C ALA A 34 0.47 13.13 -52.31
N GLU A 35 0.32 13.69 -53.52
CA GLU A 35 1.46 14.24 -54.27
C GLU A 35 1.99 15.58 -53.71
N ARG A 36 1.15 16.37 -53.01
CA ARG A 36 1.61 17.58 -52.32
C ARG A 36 2.38 17.27 -51.03
N ALA A 37 2.10 16.15 -50.37
CA ALA A 37 2.83 15.72 -49.19
C ALA A 37 4.24 15.19 -49.51
N HIS A 38 4.43 14.51 -50.65
CA HIS A 38 5.73 13.95 -51.03
C HIS A 38 6.76 14.99 -51.46
N MET A 39 6.35 16.13 -52.03
CA MET A 39 7.28 17.18 -52.46
C MET A 39 7.77 18.08 -51.32
N GLY A 40 7.08 18.10 -50.17
CA GLY A 40 7.54 18.79 -48.95
C GLY A 40 8.69 18.06 -48.24
N TRP A 41 8.69 16.73 -48.29
CA TRP A 41 9.67 15.89 -47.57
C TRP A 41 11.08 15.93 -48.17
N ALA A 42 11.22 16.21 -49.47
CA ALA A 42 12.52 16.26 -50.16
C ALA A 42 13.34 17.53 -49.89
N ARG A 43 12.70 18.65 -49.50
CA ARG A 43 13.43 19.89 -49.11
C ARG A 43 13.82 19.91 -47.64
N GLU A 44 13.07 19.20 -46.79
CA GLU A 44 13.35 19.08 -45.36
C GLU A 44 14.58 18.15 -45.12
N THR A 45 14.70 17.07 -45.88
CA THR A 45 15.82 16.11 -45.77
C THR A 45 17.18 16.70 -46.16
N GLN A 46 17.24 17.70 -47.04
CA GLN A 46 18.50 18.41 -47.36
C GLN A 46 18.97 19.37 -46.26
N ARG A 47 18.05 20.00 -45.51
CA ARG A 47 18.40 20.86 -44.35
C ARG A 47 18.91 20.05 -43.16
N VAL A 48 18.31 18.88 -42.94
CA VAL A 48 18.74 17.95 -41.88
C VAL A 48 20.13 17.35 -42.18
N GLY A 49 20.44 17.07 -43.45
CA GLY A 49 21.74 16.53 -43.86
C GLY A 49 22.94 17.46 -43.61
N TYR A 50 22.81 18.78 -43.87
CA TYR A 50 23.90 19.74 -43.64
C TYR A 50 24.06 20.13 -42.16
N ALA A 51 22.99 20.08 -41.36
CA ALA A 51 23.04 20.30 -39.91
C ALA A 51 23.80 19.17 -39.19
N LEU A 52 23.70 17.92 -39.69
CA LEU A 52 24.35 16.76 -39.09
C LEU A 52 25.88 16.75 -39.30
N LEU A 53 26.36 17.19 -40.47
CA LEU A 53 27.80 17.30 -40.76
C LEU A 53 28.47 18.48 -40.02
N GLY A 54 27.76 19.60 -39.83
CA GLY A 54 28.23 20.71 -39.00
C GLY A 54 28.23 20.41 -37.49
N ALA A 55 27.39 19.48 -37.04
CA ALA A 55 27.37 19.00 -35.65
C ALA A 55 28.53 18.02 -35.36
N SER A 56 28.92 17.18 -36.33
CA SER A 56 30.07 16.28 -36.17
C SER A 56 31.42 17.02 -36.06
N ALA A 57 31.60 18.16 -36.74
CA ALA A 57 32.83 18.95 -36.61
C ALA A 57 32.96 19.59 -35.22
N ARG A 58 31.86 20.10 -34.65
CA ARG A 58 31.85 20.64 -33.27
C ARG A 58 31.94 19.56 -32.19
N ALA A 59 31.43 18.35 -32.46
CA ALA A 59 31.55 17.22 -31.54
C ALA A 59 33.00 16.72 -31.45
N VAL A 60 33.77 16.76 -32.54
CA VAL A 60 35.20 16.40 -32.53
C VAL A 60 36.05 17.46 -31.82
N GLU A 61 35.71 18.75 -31.96
CA GLU A 61 36.38 19.84 -31.23
C GLU A 61 36.03 19.85 -29.73
N ALA A 62 34.81 19.46 -29.37
CA ALA A 62 34.38 19.27 -27.98
C ALA A 62 35.01 18.01 -27.31
N LEU A 63 35.44 17.03 -28.09
CA LEU A 63 36.13 15.84 -27.59
C LEU A 63 37.61 16.08 -27.26
N THR A 64 38.21 17.18 -27.70
CA THR A 64 39.59 17.55 -27.35
C THR A 64 39.73 18.35 -26.04
N ASP A 65 38.63 18.74 -25.39
CA ASP A 65 38.62 19.38 -24.06
C ASP A 65 38.05 18.46 -22.96
N THR A 66 38.74 17.34 -22.75
CA THR A 66 38.35 16.25 -21.83
C THR A 66 38.42 16.60 -20.33
N ALA A 67 38.90 17.78 -19.94
CA ALA A 67 38.99 18.16 -18.52
C ALA A 67 37.77 18.96 -18.03
N GLY A 68 37.16 19.79 -18.88
CA GLY A 68 36.06 20.69 -18.48
C GLY A 68 34.66 20.07 -18.51
N TYR A 69 34.41 19.13 -19.42
CA TYR A 69 33.09 18.50 -19.62
C TYR A 69 32.75 17.50 -18.50
N VAL A 70 33.74 16.75 -18.05
CA VAL A 70 33.61 15.76 -16.98
C VAL A 70 33.29 16.48 -15.66
N GLY A 71 34.04 17.52 -15.27
CA GLY A 71 33.80 18.24 -14.00
C GLY A 71 32.41 18.88 -13.83
N ARG A 72 31.73 19.28 -14.91
CA ARG A 72 30.36 19.83 -14.86
C ARG A 72 29.27 18.76 -14.85
N ALA A 73 29.47 17.66 -15.57
CA ALA A 73 28.56 16.51 -15.56
C ALA A 73 28.51 15.82 -14.19
N TRP A 74 29.64 15.75 -13.47
CA TRP A 74 29.70 15.13 -12.14
C TRP A 74 29.04 15.98 -11.03
N ARG A 75 29.13 17.33 -11.08
CA ARG A 75 28.40 18.22 -10.14
C ARG A 75 26.89 18.18 -10.34
N HIS A 76 26.43 18.05 -11.58
CA HIS A 76 25.00 17.88 -11.87
C HIS A 76 24.50 16.49 -11.44
N ARG A 77 25.34 15.44 -11.53
CA ARG A 77 25.02 14.08 -11.10
C ARG A 77 24.83 13.97 -9.58
N ASP A 78 25.62 14.68 -8.79
CA ASP A 78 25.50 14.62 -7.32
C ASP A 78 24.20 15.29 -6.82
N GLN A 79 23.82 16.43 -7.43
CA GLN A 79 22.56 17.10 -7.10
C GLN A 79 21.32 16.27 -7.52
N TRP A 80 21.39 15.57 -8.66
CA TRP A 80 20.33 14.64 -9.07
C TRP A 80 20.29 13.37 -8.21
N GLY A 81 21.44 12.88 -7.75
CA GLY A 81 21.51 11.75 -6.82
C GLY A 81 20.95 12.09 -5.44
N GLN A 82 21.19 13.31 -4.94
CA GLN A 82 20.58 13.80 -3.70
C GLN A 82 19.06 13.90 -3.84
N ARG A 83 18.55 14.60 -4.88
CA ARG A 83 17.11 14.69 -5.13
C ARG A 83 16.42 13.34 -5.31
N ALA A 84 17.05 12.40 -6.00
CA ALA A 84 16.51 11.05 -6.15
C ALA A 84 16.43 10.33 -4.81
N ARG A 85 17.47 10.42 -3.96
CA ARG A 85 17.45 9.85 -2.60
C ARG A 85 16.36 10.48 -1.74
N ASP A 86 16.18 11.79 -1.81
CA ASP A 86 15.14 12.50 -1.05
C ASP A 86 13.74 12.03 -1.48
N VAL A 87 13.49 11.91 -2.79
CA VAL A 87 12.23 11.38 -3.33
C VAL A 87 12.02 9.92 -2.94
N TYR A 88 13.04 9.07 -2.98
CA TYR A 88 12.94 7.68 -2.53
C TYR A 88 12.73 7.56 -1.02
N ALA A 89 13.37 8.41 -0.22
CA ALA A 89 13.16 8.46 1.23
C ALA A 89 11.73 8.91 1.55
N GLU A 90 11.23 9.95 0.89
CA GLU A 90 9.86 10.45 1.04
C GLU A 90 8.80 9.43 0.60
N LEU A 91 9.05 8.68 -0.47
CA LEU A 91 8.21 7.56 -0.92
C LEU A 91 8.28 6.36 0.01
N ALA A 92 9.45 6.06 0.58
CA ALA A 92 9.61 5.00 1.56
C ALA A 92 8.88 5.34 2.87
N GLU A 93 8.98 6.59 3.34
CA GLU A 93 8.25 7.10 4.51
C GLU A 93 6.73 7.08 4.27
N HIS A 94 6.26 7.57 3.12
CA HIS A 94 4.85 7.49 2.75
C HIS A 94 4.37 6.04 2.63
N GLY A 95 5.16 5.15 2.03
CA GLY A 95 4.86 3.73 1.91
C GLY A 95 4.76 3.03 3.27
N GLN A 96 5.71 3.30 4.17
CA GLN A 96 5.70 2.80 5.55
C GLN A 96 4.46 3.26 6.31
N SER A 97 4.06 4.53 6.16
CA SER A 97 2.86 5.06 6.82
C SER A 97 1.57 4.35 6.36
N LEU A 98 1.48 3.98 5.08
CA LEU A 98 0.36 3.23 4.52
C LEU A 98 0.37 1.78 5.00
N LEU A 99 1.53 1.13 5.04
CA LEU A 99 1.70 -0.21 5.59
C LEU A 99 1.29 -0.25 7.06
N HIS A 100 1.78 0.67 7.90
CA HIS A 100 1.37 0.76 9.29
C HIS A 100 -0.13 1.02 9.47
N ARG A 101 -0.76 1.81 8.59
CA ARG A 101 -2.22 2.00 8.62
C ARG A 101 -2.93 0.70 8.25
N ALA A 102 -2.45 -0.03 7.26
CA ALA A 102 -3.02 -1.32 6.85
C ALA A 102 -2.85 -2.39 7.94
N GLU A 103 -1.69 -2.45 8.60
CA GLU A 103 -1.42 -3.31 9.75
C GLU A 103 -2.37 -3.01 10.91
N ARG A 104 -2.50 -1.74 11.31
CA ARG A 104 -3.47 -1.33 12.34
C ARG A 104 -4.91 -1.70 11.96
N GLN A 105 -5.25 -1.57 10.67
CA GLN A 105 -6.57 -1.95 10.20
C GLN A 105 -6.79 -3.47 10.22
N ALA A 106 -5.77 -4.27 9.96
CA ALA A 106 -5.82 -5.73 10.07
C ALA A 106 -6.01 -6.18 11.52
N ARG A 107 -5.39 -5.49 12.49
CA ARG A 107 -5.55 -5.77 13.93
C ARG A 107 -6.94 -5.46 14.49
N ARG A 108 -7.73 -4.65 13.76
CA ARG A 108 -9.16 -4.43 14.05
C ARG A 108 -10.05 -5.60 13.61
N VAL A 109 -9.48 -6.66 13.04
CA VAL A 109 -10.22 -7.91 12.85
C VAL A 109 -10.22 -8.67 14.19
N PRO A 110 -11.39 -9.08 14.71
CA PRO A 110 -11.47 -9.87 15.94
C PRO A 110 -10.49 -11.04 15.93
N GLY A 111 -9.72 -11.20 17.00
CA GLY A 111 -8.76 -12.29 17.18
C GLY A 111 -7.39 -12.11 16.52
N VAL A 112 -7.21 -11.19 15.57
CA VAL A 112 -5.89 -10.96 14.93
C VAL A 112 -4.86 -10.46 15.94
N ALA A 113 -5.23 -9.49 16.78
CA ALA A 113 -4.35 -8.97 17.82
C ALA A 113 -3.88 -10.05 18.80
N SER A 114 -4.77 -10.99 19.17
CA SER A 114 -4.44 -12.14 20.02
C SER A 114 -3.46 -13.08 19.32
N ALA A 115 -3.77 -13.50 18.10
CA ALA A 115 -2.93 -14.45 17.36
C ALA A 115 -1.52 -13.87 17.05
N GLU A 116 -1.45 -12.59 16.68
CA GLU A 116 -0.18 -11.89 16.46
C GLU A 116 0.64 -11.80 17.75
N GLY A 117 -0.01 -11.46 18.87
CA GLY A 117 0.63 -11.38 20.18
C GLY A 117 1.19 -12.73 20.63
N GLU A 118 0.41 -13.80 20.51
CA GLU A 118 0.85 -15.15 20.87
C GLU A 118 2.05 -15.59 20.01
N ALA A 119 1.98 -15.40 18.69
CA ALA A 119 3.07 -15.72 17.79
C ALA A 119 4.34 -14.93 18.13
N ALA A 120 4.22 -13.64 18.44
CA ALA A 120 5.32 -12.80 18.88
C ALA A 120 5.92 -13.30 20.21
N GLY A 121 5.08 -13.63 21.19
CA GLY A 121 5.53 -14.10 22.51
C GLY A 121 6.30 -15.42 22.48
N LEU A 122 5.98 -16.30 21.54
CA LEU A 122 6.69 -17.58 21.36
C LEU A 122 8.14 -17.41 20.90
N VAL A 123 8.44 -16.33 20.18
CA VAL A 123 9.78 -16.07 19.63
C VAL A 123 10.53 -14.94 20.34
N ALA A 124 9.82 -14.09 21.10
CA ALA A 124 10.38 -12.92 21.78
C ALA A 124 11.39 -13.29 22.87
N ASP A 125 12.51 -12.59 22.93
CA ASP A 125 13.40 -12.60 24.10
C ASP A 125 12.98 -11.54 25.12
N ALA A 126 13.65 -11.48 26.27
CA ALA A 126 13.24 -10.60 27.37
C ALA A 126 13.30 -9.12 26.99
N GLU A 127 14.23 -8.78 26.10
CA GLU A 127 14.52 -7.45 25.60
C GLU A 127 13.50 -6.98 24.56
N ASP A 128 12.80 -7.92 23.91
CA ASP A 128 11.76 -7.63 22.92
C ASP A 128 10.40 -7.34 23.55
N LEU A 129 10.25 -7.61 24.86
CA LEU A 129 8.99 -7.45 25.55
C LEU A 129 8.62 -5.97 25.74
N PRO A 130 7.31 -5.65 25.75
CA PRO A 130 6.81 -4.27 25.87
C PRO A 130 7.03 -3.65 27.26
N ILE A 131 7.73 -4.35 28.16
CA ILE A 131 8.10 -3.90 29.50
C ILE A 131 9.62 -3.85 29.55
N THR A 132 10.17 -2.64 29.72
CA THR A 132 11.62 -2.41 29.77
C THR A 132 12.27 -3.17 30.93
N ASP A 133 13.47 -3.71 30.71
CA ASP A 133 14.25 -4.46 31.70
C ASP A 133 13.49 -5.66 32.30
N TYR A 134 12.67 -6.34 31.49
CA TYR A 134 11.76 -7.39 31.95
C TYR A 134 12.43 -8.48 32.78
N ALA A 135 13.62 -8.92 32.38
CA ALA A 135 14.37 -9.98 33.05
C ALA A 135 14.80 -9.61 34.48
N GLU A 136 14.99 -8.32 34.74
CA GLU A 136 15.48 -7.77 36.01
C GLU A 136 14.35 -7.39 36.97
N ARG A 137 13.11 -7.28 36.47
CA ARG A 137 11.96 -6.87 37.27
C ARG A 137 11.37 -8.00 38.10
N THR A 138 10.86 -7.64 39.28
CA THR A 138 10.10 -8.57 40.10
C THR A 138 8.74 -8.88 39.45
N ALA A 139 8.14 -10.01 39.82
CA ALA A 139 6.81 -10.37 39.34
C ALA A 139 5.74 -9.33 39.73
N ALA A 140 5.91 -8.69 40.89
CA ALA A 140 5.01 -7.64 41.34
C ALA A 140 5.13 -6.37 40.50
N ASP A 141 6.36 -5.94 40.17
CA ASP A 141 6.60 -4.76 39.33
C ASP A 141 6.04 -4.95 37.92
N ILE A 142 6.23 -6.15 37.35
CA ILE A 142 5.66 -6.49 36.05
C ILE A 142 4.13 -6.50 36.12
N ALA A 143 3.56 -7.16 37.13
CA ALA A 143 2.10 -7.23 37.29
C ALA A 143 1.44 -5.85 37.42
N ALA A 144 2.14 -4.87 38.01
CA ALA A 144 1.68 -3.49 38.09
C ALA A 144 1.68 -2.75 36.74
N GLN A 145 2.52 -3.17 35.78
CA GLN A 145 2.61 -2.56 34.45
C GLN A 145 1.66 -3.19 33.42
N LEU A 146 1.25 -4.45 33.62
CA LEU A 146 0.37 -5.15 32.69
C LEU A 146 -0.91 -4.38 32.29
N PRO A 147 -1.60 -3.63 33.18
CA PRO A 147 -2.79 -2.86 32.78
C PRO A 147 -2.53 -1.78 31.71
N GLN A 148 -1.27 -1.39 31.51
CA GLN A 148 -0.87 -0.40 30.51
C GLN A 148 -0.64 -1.01 29.13
N LEU A 149 -0.53 -2.34 29.05
CA LEU A 149 -0.33 -3.06 27.81
C LEU A 149 -1.64 -3.22 27.03
N SER A 150 -1.53 -3.31 25.72
CA SER A 150 -2.62 -3.74 24.84
C SER A 150 -2.88 -5.24 24.95
N GLN A 151 -4.04 -5.73 24.51
CA GLN A 151 -4.32 -7.16 24.42
C GLN A 151 -3.21 -7.91 23.66
N ARG A 152 -2.77 -7.40 22.49
CA ARG A 152 -1.65 -7.98 21.72
C ARG A 152 -0.38 -8.13 22.57
N GLU A 153 -0.02 -7.10 23.32
CA GLU A 153 1.14 -7.09 24.20
C GLU A 153 0.98 -8.03 25.39
N LEU A 154 -0.21 -8.14 25.97
CA LEU A 154 -0.51 -9.12 27.02
C LEU A 154 -0.32 -10.56 26.53
N HIS A 155 -0.79 -10.87 25.32
CA HIS A 155 -0.58 -12.17 24.67
C HIS A 155 0.90 -12.45 24.39
N MET A 156 1.68 -11.43 24.01
CA MET A 156 3.13 -11.55 23.82
C MET A 156 3.84 -11.89 25.14
N VAL A 157 3.51 -11.19 26.23
CA VAL A 157 4.10 -11.45 27.56
C VAL A 157 3.68 -12.84 28.08
N GLU A 158 2.46 -13.28 27.82
CA GLU A 158 1.99 -14.62 28.19
C GLU A 158 2.76 -15.73 27.46
N GLY A 159 2.92 -15.60 26.14
CA GLY A 159 3.68 -16.55 25.33
C GLY A 159 5.13 -16.66 25.81
N TYR A 160 5.74 -15.52 26.15
CA TYR A 160 7.06 -15.47 26.75
C TYR A 160 7.10 -16.18 28.12
N GLU A 161 6.21 -15.82 29.05
CA GLU A 161 6.23 -16.37 30.41
C GLU A 161 5.99 -17.88 30.44
N THR A 162 5.09 -18.36 29.59
CA THR A 162 4.76 -19.80 29.47
C THR A 162 5.98 -20.62 29.02
N ARG A 163 6.83 -20.05 28.18
CA ARG A 163 8.08 -20.67 27.70
C ARG A 163 9.22 -20.61 28.72
N HIS A 164 9.21 -19.62 29.60
CA HIS A 164 10.34 -19.31 30.47
C HIS A 164 10.06 -19.62 31.94
N LYS A 165 9.96 -18.58 32.77
CA LYS A 165 9.92 -18.71 34.23
C LYS A 165 8.54 -19.11 34.75
N ALA A 166 7.50 -19.08 33.91
CA ALA A 166 6.12 -19.41 34.25
C ALA A 166 5.66 -18.78 35.57
N ARG A 167 5.91 -17.48 35.74
CA ARG A 167 5.61 -16.79 37.01
C ARG A 167 4.10 -16.70 37.18
N ALA A 168 3.56 -17.52 38.07
CA ALA A 168 2.11 -17.63 38.31
C ALA A 168 1.42 -16.28 38.60
N THR A 169 2.09 -15.35 39.30
CA THR A 169 1.56 -14.01 39.56
C THR A 169 1.32 -13.22 38.28
N ILE A 170 2.22 -13.33 37.30
CA ILE A 170 2.11 -12.63 36.01
C ILE A 170 1.03 -13.29 35.18
N LEU A 171 1.07 -14.62 35.02
CA LEU A 171 0.07 -15.36 34.24
C LEU A 171 -1.35 -15.14 34.76
N ARG A 172 -1.57 -15.22 36.08
CA ARG A 172 -2.88 -14.92 36.70
C ARG A 172 -3.31 -13.48 36.42
N ARG A 173 -2.38 -12.53 36.51
CA ARG A 173 -2.70 -11.12 36.25
C ARG A 173 -3.04 -10.88 34.78
N ILE A 174 -2.38 -11.58 33.87
CA ILE A 174 -2.72 -11.55 32.44
C ILE A 174 -4.12 -12.13 32.23
N ASP A 175 -4.46 -13.28 32.81
CA ASP A 175 -5.81 -13.87 32.71
C ASP A 175 -6.92 -12.91 33.19
N GLU A 176 -6.66 -12.11 34.24
CA GLU A 176 -7.61 -11.10 34.74
C GLU A 176 -7.82 -9.92 33.78
N LEU A 177 -6.77 -9.57 33.03
CA LEU A 177 -6.75 -8.43 32.10
C LEU A 177 -7.19 -8.85 30.69
N ARG A 178 -6.98 -10.10 30.31
CA ARG A 178 -7.48 -10.65 29.06
C ARG A 178 -9.00 -10.58 29.04
N GLY A 179 -9.53 -10.21 27.90
CA GLY A 179 -10.96 -10.12 27.67
C GLY A 179 -11.25 -9.47 26.33
N ASP A 180 -12.53 -9.49 25.96
CA ASP A 180 -12.95 -8.82 24.76
C ASP A 180 -12.75 -7.31 24.91
N GLU A 181 -12.01 -6.74 23.97
CA GLU A 181 -11.98 -5.29 23.82
C GLU A 181 -13.42 -4.79 23.58
N PRO A 182 -13.78 -3.57 24.04
CA PRO A 182 -15.11 -3.01 23.81
C PRO A 182 -15.50 -3.01 22.33
N TRP A 183 -14.49 -2.86 21.46
CA TRP A 183 -14.56 -3.17 20.04
C TRP A 183 -13.14 -3.47 19.53
N PRO A 184 -13.00 -4.16 18.39
CA PRO A 184 -11.70 -4.55 17.87
C PRO A 184 -10.74 -3.38 17.64
N GLY A 185 -9.50 -3.52 18.13
CA GLY A 185 -8.43 -2.54 18.06
C GLY A 185 -8.58 -1.38 19.03
N TYR A 186 -9.43 -1.50 20.06
CA TYR A 186 -9.65 -0.45 21.06
C TYR A 186 -8.35 0.03 21.72
N ASP A 187 -7.44 -0.90 22.05
CA ASP A 187 -6.21 -0.56 22.75
C ASP A 187 -5.22 0.28 21.93
N GLU A 188 -5.32 0.17 20.60
CA GLU A 188 -4.48 0.88 19.63
C GLU A 188 -5.06 2.25 19.25
N MET A 189 -6.33 2.50 19.58
CA MET A 189 -6.97 3.76 19.26
C MET A 189 -6.50 4.89 20.18
N SER A 190 -6.36 6.08 19.59
CA SER A 190 -6.12 7.30 20.37
C SER A 190 -7.42 7.76 21.03
N VAL A 191 -7.29 8.62 22.05
CA VAL A 191 -8.46 9.25 22.69
C VAL A 191 -9.32 10.02 21.66
N ASP A 192 -8.68 10.66 20.68
CA ASP A 192 -9.36 11.42 19.62
C ASP A 192 -10.14 10.51 18.65
N GLU A 193 -9.73 9.25 18.51
CA GLU A 193 -10.47 8.24 17.75
C GLU A 193 -11.58 7.58 18.58
N ILE A 194 -11.35 7.39 19.89
CA ILE A 194 -12.29 6.73 20.81
C ILE A 194 -13.50 7.62 21.09
N LEU A 195 -13.30 8.91 21.43
CA LEU A 195 -14.40 9.78 21.85
C LEU A 195 -15.51 9.94 20.80
N PRO A 196 -15.22 10.19 19.50
CA PRO A 196 -16.26 10.25 18.48
C PRO A 196 -17.01 8.93 18.33
N ARG A 197 -16.30 7.80 18.37
CA ARG A 197 -16.91 6.47 18.27
C ARG A 197 -17.79 6.17 19.48
N MET A 198 -17.35 6.53 20.67
CA MET A 198 -18.10 6.32 21.92
C MET A 198 -19.40 7.12 21.96
N ARG A 199 -19.41 8.35 21.41
CA ARG A 199 -20.63 9.15 21.26
C ARG A 199 -21.69 8.46 20.41
N ASP A 200 -21.24 7.74 19.38
CA ASP A 200 -22.11 7.05 18.43
C ASP A 200 -22.38 5.59 18.87
N ALA A 201 -21.74 5.11 19.94
CA ALA A 201 -21.85 3.77 20.47
C ALA A 201 -23.11 3.58 21.33
N SER A 202 -23.61 2.34 21.36
CA SER A 202 -24.73 1.95 22.20
C SER A 202 -24.41 2.06 23.70
N PRO A 203 -25.43 2.17 24.58
CA PRO A 203 -25.19 2.18 26.04
C PRO A 203 -24.44 0.94 26.54
N GLN A 204 -24.64 -0.21 25.90
CA GLN A 204 -23.93 -1.45 26.22
C GLN A 204 -22.44 -1.36 25.86
N GLU A 205 -22.10 -0.81 24.70
CA GLU A 205 -20.71 -0.58 24.31
C GLU A 205 -20.03 0.46 25.21
N GLN A 206 -20.76 1.51 25.63
CA GLN A 206 -20.22 2.50 26.58
C GLN A 206 -19.95 1.89 27.96
N ALA A 207 -20.83 1.00 28.44
CA ALA A 207 -20.59 0.24 29.67
C ALA A 207 -19.39 -0.70 29.54
N ALA A 208 -19.25 -1.38 28.39
CA ALA A 208 -18.08 -2.22 28.12
C ALA A 208 -16.78 -1.40 28.13
N VAL A 209 -16.78 -0.18 27.59
CA VAL A 209 -15.63 0.74 27.68
C VAL A 209 -15.31 1.10 29.13
N ALA A 210 -16.32 1.41 29.95
CA ALA A 210 -16.12 1.76 31.36
C ALA A 210 -15.48 0.61 32.14
N ASP A 211 -16.04 -0.61 32.01
CA ASP A 211 -15.54 -1.83 32.65
C ASP A 211 -14.13 -2.19 32.16
N TYR A 212 -13.86 -1.94 30.88
CA TYR A 212 -12.56 -2.20 30.27
C TYR A 212 -11.50 -1.21 30.78
N GLU A 213 -11.79 0.10 30.74
CA GLU A 213 -10.89 1.16 31.20
C GLU A 213 -10.59 1.03 32.70
N GLN A 214 -11.55 0.61 33.53
CA GLN A 214 -11.35 0.39 34.96
C GLN A 214 -10.26 -0.66 35.24
N ARG A 215 -10.22 -1.72 34.43
CA ARG A 215 -9.26 -2.82 34.56
C ARG A 215 -7.92 -2.54 33.89
N HIS A 216 -7.90 -1.66 32.89
CA HIS A 216 -6.74 -1.38 32.03
C HIS A 216 -6.13 0.00 32.26
N LYS A 217 -5.93 0.76 31.17
CA LYS A 217 -5.12 1.98 31.09
C LYS A 217 -5.68 3.12 31.94
N GLN A 218 -6.96 3.07 32.31
CA GLN A 218 -7.65 4.11 33.06
C GLN A 218 -7.42 5.50 32.43
N ARG A 219 -7.62 5.60 31.11
CA ARG A 219 -7.42 6.84 30.37
C ARG A 219 -8.39 7.88 30.92
N ARG A 220 -7.88 8.81 31.74
CA ARG A 220 -8.69 9.79 32.50
C ARG A 220 -9.76 10.47 31.65
N THR A 221 -9.42 10.84 30.42
CA THR A 221 -10.38 11.46 29.49
C THR A 221 -11.55 10.53 29.18
N ILE A 222 -11.30 9.26 28.87
CA ILE A 222 -12.35 8.27 28.58
C ILE A 222 -13.18 7.97 29.83
N THR A 223 -12.54 7.77 30.98
CA THR A 223 -13.23 7.51 32.26
C THR A 223 -14.14 8.67 32.67
N THR A 224 -13.80 9.91 32.30
CA THR A 224 -14.64 11.09 32.59
C THR A 224 -15.87 11.16 31.68
N HIS A 225 -15.81 10.55 30.49
CA HIS A 225 -16.86 10.60 29.49
C HIS A 225 -17.73 9.34 29.44
N THR A 226 -17.45 8.34 30.26
CA THR A 226 -18.25 7.11 30.38
C THR A 226 -19.33 7.30 31.47
N PRO A 227 -20.59 6.89 31.22
CA PRO A 227 -21.64 6.94 32.22
C PRO A 227 -21.29 5.99 33.39
N SER A 228 -21.43 6.49 34.62
CA SER A 228 -21.23 5.71 35.85
C SER A 228 -22.38 4.74 36.13
#